data_AF-A0A4Y8C5F5-F1
#
_entry.id   AF-A0A4Y8C5F5-F1
#
_cell.length_a   1.000
_cell.length_b   1.000
_cell.length_c   1.000
_cell.angle_alpha   90.00
_cell.angle_beta   90.00
_cell.angle_gamma   90.00
#
_symmetry.space_group_name_H-M   'P 1'
#
loop_
_entity.id
_entity.type
_entity.pdbx_description
1 polymer ?
#
loop_
_entity_poly.entity_id
_entity_poly.type
_entity_poly.pdbx_seq_one_letter_code
_entity_poly.pdbx_strand_id
1 'polypeptide(L)'
;DKDGYSGLSQTAINYIGGILKNARSVAAFTNPSSNSYKRIVPGFEAPCILTYSCQNRSASCRVPYGIGKNSARIEIRFPDSTANPYLAFVSL
;
A
#
# COMPACT_ATOMS: atom_id res chain seq x y z
N ASP A 1 -13.16 5.72 -11.39
CA ASP A 1 -14.48 6.01 -11.95
C ASP A 1 -15.36 6.63 -10.89
N LYS A 2 -16.27 7.55 -11.26
CA LYS A 2 -17.14 8.24 -10.27
C LYS A 2 -17.94 7.24 -9.43
N ASP A 3 -18.34 6.12 -10.03
CA ASP A 3 -19.13 5.07 -9.39
C ASP A 3 -18.27 3.91 -8.85
N GLY A 4 -16.96 3.96 -9.05
CA GLY A 4 -16.03 2.95 -8.55
C GLY A 4 -15.70 3.16 -7.08
N TYR A 5 -15.14 2.13 -6.43
CA TYR A 5 -14.79 2.17 -5.01
C TYR A 5 -13.93 3.41 -4.68
N SER A 6 -14.50 4.36 -3.94
CA SER A 6 -13.86 5.62 -3.56
C SER A 6 -13.27 6.42 -4.73
N GLY A 7 -13.90 6.37 -5.90
CA GLY A 7 -13.45 7.09 -7.10
C GLY A 7 -12.39 6.35 -7.92
N LEU A 8 -11.95 5.16 -7.50
CA LEU A 8 -10.96 4.36 -8.22
C LEU A 8 -11.56 3.68 -9.46
N SER A 9 -10.73 3.42 -10.46
CA SER A 9 -11.11 2.62 -11.63
C SER A 9 -10.92 1.12 -11.35
N GLN A 10 -11.52 0.27 -12.19
CA GLN A 10 -11.29 -1.17 -12.10
C GLN A 10 -9.80 -1.54 -12.23
N THR A 11 -9.06 -0.81 -13.07
CA THR A 11 -7.60 -0.98 -13.21
C THR A 11 -6.87 -0.74 -11.88
N ALA A 12 -7.23 0.32 -11.15
CA ALA A 12 -6.62 0.60 -9.85
C ALA A 12 -6.94 -0.48 -8.82
N ILE A 13 -8.18 -1.00 -8.81
CA ILE A 13 -8.55 -2.12 -7.93
C ILE A 13 -7.78 -3.39 -8.27
N ASN A 14 -7.62 -3.71 -9.55
CA ASN A 14 -6.84 -4.87 -10.00
C ASN A 14 -5.35 -4.71 -9.63
N TYR A 15 -4.81 -3.49 -9.73
CA TYR A 15 -3.43 -3.18 -9.32
C TYR A 15 -3.23 -3.40 -7.80
N ILE A 16 -4.16 -2.91 -6.97
CA ILE A 16 -4.16 -3.19 -5.51
C ILE A 16 -4.21 -4.71 -5.25
N GLY A 17 -5.07 -5.43 -5.97
CA GLY A 17 -5.18 -6.88 -5.86
C GLY A 17 -3.88 -7.61 -6.18
N GLY A 18 -3.15 -7.16 -7.21
CA GLY A 18 -1.84 -7.69 -7.58
C GLY A 18 -0.78 -7.49 -6.49
N ILE A 19 -0.72 -6.28 -5.92
CA ILE A 19 0.21 -5.96 -4.81
C ILE A 19 -0.13 -6.80 -3.58
N LEU A 20 -1.39 -6.82 -3.16
CA LEU A 20 -1.80 -7.56 -1.96
C LEU A 20 -1.57 -9.07 -2.10
N LYS A 21 -1.80 -9.63 -3.29
CA LYS A 21 -1.51 -11.04 -3.59
C LYS A 21 -0.02 -11.37 -3.44
N ASN A 22 0.87 -10.47 -3.87
CA ASN A 22 2.31 -10.67 -3.84
C ASN A 22 3.00 -9.97 -2.66
N ALA A 23 2.26 -9.46 -1.68
CA ALA A 23 2.79 -8.55 -0.66
C ALA A 23 3.97 -9.14 0.13
N ARG A 24 3.99 -10.45 0.37
CA ARG A 24 5.10 -11.13 1.04
C ARG A 24 6.39 -11.14 0.21
N SER A 25 6.28 -11.29 -1.11
CA SER A 25 7.42 -11.24 -2.02
C SER A 25 7.88 -9.80 -2.25
N VAL A 26 6.94 -8.87 -2.39
CA VAL A 26 7.22 -7.42 -2.50
C VAL A 26 7.94 -6.92 -1.24
N ALA A 27 7.59 -7.42 -0.06
CA ALA A 27 8.23 -7.06 1.21
C ALA A 27 9.75 -7.32 1.22
N ALA A 28 10.25 -8.29 0.45
CA ALA A 28 11.69 -8.51 0.34
C ALA A 28 12.43 -7.30 -0.26
N PHE A 29 11.75 -6.49 -1.07
CA PHE A 29 12.30 -5.29 -1.70
C PHE A 29 11.88 -4.01 -0.97
N THR A 30 10.66 -3.94 -0.44
CA THR A 30 10.15 -2.74 0.24
C THR A 30 10.47 -2.67 1.74
N ASN A 31 10.84 -3.81 2.35
CA ASN A 31 11.15 -3.96 3.77
C ASN A 31 12.35 -4.92 3.96
N PRO A 32 13.52 -4.64 3.38
CA PRO A 32 14.62 -5.61 3.28
C PRO A 32 15.42 -5.80 4.57
N SER A 33 15.23 -4.94 5.59
CA SER A 33 16.00 -5.00 6.83
C SER A 33 15.29 -5.84 7.90
N SER A 34 16.06 -6.47 8.79
CA SER A 34 15.48 -7.05 10.01
C SER A 34 14.78 -6.00 10.87
N ASN A 35 15.20 -4.73 10.82
CA ASN A 35 14.57 -3.63 11.54
C ASN A 35 13.18 -3.27 11.00
N SER A 36 12.92 -3.54 9.71
CA SER A 36 11.62 -3.32 9.07
C SER A 36 10.50 -4.08 9.79
N TYR A 37 10.77 -5.31 10.20
CA TYR A 37 9.78 -6.17 10.87
C TYR A 37 9.55 -5.81 12.34
N LYS A 38 10.42 -4.99 12.93
CA LYS A 38 10.17 -4.38 14.25
C LYS A 38 9.16 -3.24 14.15
N ARG A 39 9.01 -2.62 12.97
CA ARG A 39 7.98 -1.61 12.70
C ARG A 39 6.62 -2.25 12.41
N ILE A 40 6.57 -3.38 11.71
CA ILE A 40 5.32 -4.07 11.33
C ILE A 40 4.81 -4.91 12.51
N VAL A 41 4.43 -4.21 13.59
CA VAL A 41 3.80 -4.79 14.79
C VAL A 41 2.51 -4.03 15.10
N PRO A 42 1.48 -4.71 15.64
CA PRO A 42 0.22 -4.05 16.00
C PRO A 42 0.43 -2.92 17.02
N GLY A 43 -0.36 -1.84 16.90
CA GLY A 43 -0.45 -0.77 17.91
C GLY A 43 0.17 0.58 17.53
N PHE A 44 0.92 0.67 16.43
CA PHE A 44 1.66 1.89 16.06
C PHE A 44 1.31 2.46 14.67
N GLU A 45 0.07 2.29 14.21
CA GLU A 45 -0.42 2.68 12.86
C GLU A 45 0.38 2.10 11.67
N ALA A 46 1.32 1.20 11.92
CA ALA A 46 2.02 0.45 10.91
C ALA A 46 1.11 -0.67 10.39
N PRO A 47 0.99 -0.83 9.06
CA PRO A 47 0.05 -1.76 8.49
C PRO A 47 0.49 -3.21 8.67
N CYS A 48 -0.23 -3.95 9.51
CA CYS A 48 0.01 -5.37 9.75
C CYS A 48 -0.98 -6.28 9.00
N ILE A 49 -2.15 -5.73 8.63
CA ILE A 49 -3.23 -6.48 7.97
C ILE A 49 -3.25 -6.13 6.49
N LEU A 50 -3.06 -7.15 5.65
CA LEU A 50 -3.10 -7.06 4.19
C LEU A 50 -4.53 -6.81 3.70
N THR A 51 -4.96 -5.56 3.77
CA THR A 51 -6.24 -5.10 3.24
C THR A 51 -6.09 -3.71 2.62
N TYR A 52 -7.08 -3.31 1.84
CA TYR A 52 -7.22 -1.94 1.34
C TYR A 52 -8.46 -1.28 1.93
N SER A 53 -8.39 0.02 2.21
CA SER A 53 -9.52 0.75 2.78
C SER A 53 -9.42 2.24 2.49
N CYS A 54 -10.57 2.88 2.38
CA CYS A 54 -10.69 4.33 2.38
C CYS A 54 -10.34 4.89 3.74
N GLN A 55 -9.50 5.92 3.79
CA GLN A 55 -9.15 6.73 4.99
C GLN A 55 -8.49 5.98 6.17
N ASN A 56 -8.55 4.65 6.22
CA ASN A 56 -8.05 3.84 7.32
C ASN A 56 -6.52 3.79 7.32
N ARG A 57 -5.93 4.18 8.46
CA ARG A 57 -4.47 4.18 8.70
C ARG A 57 -3.95 2.87 9.28
N SER A 58 -4.78 1.85 9.40
CA SER A 58 -4.35 0.51 9.80
C SER A 58 -4.23 -0.44 8.61
N ALA A 59 -4.77 -0.04 7.44
CA ALA A 59 -4.72 -0.82 6.21
C ALA A 59 -3.36 -0.70 5.50
N SER A 60 -2.92 -1.80 4.89
CA SER A 60 -1.70 -1.85 4.05
C SER A 60 -1.77 -0.97 2.82
N CYS A 61 -2.94 -0.90 2.18
CA CYS A 61 -3.20 0.02 1.08
C CYS A 61 -4.29 1.03 1.50
N ARG A 62 -3.95 2.32 1.50
CA ARG A 62 -4.88 3.39 1.83
C ARG A 62 -5.32 4.12 0.58
N VAL A 63 -6.62 4.36 0.48
CA VAL A 63 -7.20 5.29 -0.49
C VAL A 63 -7.42 6.64 0.20
N PRO A 64 -6.68 7.70 -0.16
CA PRO A 64 -6.79 9.01 0.50
C PRO A 64 -8.16 9.65 0.30
N TYR A 65 -8.55 10.52 1.24
CA TYR A 65 -9.72 11.39 1.06
C TYR A 65 -9.44 12.48 0.01
N GLY A 66 -10.49 13.02 -0.63
CA GLY A 66 -10.36 14.10 -1.61
C GLY A 66 -9.89 13.63 -3.00
N ILE A 67 -10.31 12.43 -3.41
CA ILE A 67 -10.04 11.92 -4.76
C ILE A 67 -10.89 12.70 -5.78
N GLY A 68 -10.20 13.36 -6.69
CA GLY A 68 -10.73 13.98 -7.90
C GLY A 68 -10.00 13.44 -9.13
N LYS A 69 -10.33 13.97 -10.30
CA LYS A 69 -9.82 13.46 -11.60
C LYS A 69 -8.29 13.35 -11.67
N ASN A 70 -7.57 14.30 -11.05
CA ASN A 70 -6.10 14.35 -11.09
C ASN A 70 -5.43 13.90 -9.77
N SER A 71 -6.20 13.62 -8.72
CA SER A 71 -5.66 13.26 -7.39
C SER A 71 -5.92 11.81 -6.98
N ALA A 72 -6.60 11.04 -7.85
CA ALA A 72 -6.86 9.62 -7.69
C ALA A 72 -5.55 8.84 -7.59
N ARG A 73 -5.28 8.29 -6.41
CA ARG A 73 -4.08 7.49 -6.13
C ARG A 73 -4.35 6.49 -5.02
N ILE A 74 -3.45 5.52 -4.91
CA ILE A 74 -3.37 4.60 -3.78
C ILE A 74 -2.09 4.88 -3.01
N GLU A 75 -2.10 4.63 -1.72
CA GLU A 75 -0.95 4.77 -0.84
C GLU A 75 -0.60 3.42 -0.24
N ILE A 76 0.54 2.88 -0.66
CA ILE A 76 1.09 1.65 -0.12
C ILE A 76 1.94 2.00 1.11
N ARG A 77 1.50 1.55 2.29
CA ARG A 77 2.02 2.06 3.57
C ARG A 77 3.01 1.16 4.27
N PHE A 78 3.16 -0.09 3.83
CA PHE A 78 4.10 -1.03 4.43
C PHE A 78 5.59 -0.74 4.12
N PRO A 79 5.99 -0.16 2.96
CA PRO A 79 7.41 0.13 2.67
C PRO A 79 8.06 1.02 3.73
N ASP A 80 9.37 0.88 3.88
CA ASP A 80 10.18 1.75 4.74
C ASP A 80 11.46 2.23 4.02
N SER A 81 12.14 3.20 4.64
CA SER A 81 13.33 3.83 4.06
C SER A 81 14.62 3.01 4.20
N THR A 82 14.55 1.77 4.68
CA THR A 82 15.69 0.84 4.59
C THR A 82 15.78 0.19 3.20
N ALA A 83 14.69 0.27 2.42
CA ALA A 83 14.64 -0.19 1.04
C ALA A 83 15.42 0.71 0.07
N ASN A 84 16.00 0.10 -0.95
CA ASN A 84 16.46 0.84 -2.13
C ASN A 84 15.22 1.34 -2.90
N PRO A 85 15.04 2.66 -3.10
CA PRO A 85 13.82 3.20 -3.71
C PRO A 85 13.61 2.72 -5.14
N TYR A 86 14.68 2.47 -5.91
CA TYR A 86 14.57 1.96 -7.28
C TYR A 86 13.98 0.55 -7.31
N LEU A 87 14.47 -0.34 -6.45
CA LEU A 87 13.97 -1.71 -6.34
C LEU A 87 12.56 -1.75 -5.75
N ALA A 88 12.29 -0.91 -4.74
CA ALA A 88 10.98 -0.80 -4.13
C ALA A 88 9.91 -0.39 -5.14
N PHE A 89 10.16 0.63 -5.96
CA PHE A 89 9.19 1.09 -6.97
C PHE A 89 8.98 0.10 -8.11
N VAL A 90 10.03 -0.59 -8.58
CA VAL A 90 9.88 -1.60 -9.63
C VAL A 90 9.12 -2.84 -9.14
N SER A 91 9.20 -3.15 -7.84
CA SER A 91 8.49 -4.29 -7.25
C SER A 91 6.99 -4.07 -7.02
N LEU A 92 6.51 -2.82 -7.09
CA LEU A 92 5.12 -2.41 -6.81
C LEU A 92 4.29 -2.30 -8.09
#